data_AF-A0A3P6T9E6-F1
#
_entry.id   AF-A0A3P6T9E6-F1
#
_cell.length_a   1.000
_cell.length_b   1.000
_cell.length_c   1.000
_cell.angle_alpha   90.00
_cell.angle_beta   90.00
_cell.angle_gamma   90.00
#
_symmetry.space_group_name_H-M   'P 1'
#
loop_
_entity.id
_entity.type
_entity.pdbx_description
1 polymer ?
#
loop_
_entity_poly.entity_id
_entity_poly.type
_entity_poly.pdbx_seq_one_letter_code
_entity_poly.pdbx_strand_id
1 'polypeptide(L)' 'MVKFRLPDSEQVVRRFRSSEKLAVLIKFLGAKGYSASDYRFFNSDFPKKDVTTFDESKTFKELHWPVREQIFVEER' A
#
# COMPACT_ATOMS: atom_id res chain seq x y z
N MET A 1 -4.22 -6.16 -8.27
CA MET A 1 -3.56 -4.99 -8.89
C MET A 1 -3.74 -3.84 -7.92
N VAL A 2 -2.66 -3.13 -7.59
CA VAL A 2 -2.70 -2.00 -6.66
C VAL A 2 -2.32 -0.74 -7.43
N LYS A 3 -3.16 0.28 -7.28
CA LYS A 3 -2.94 1.62 -7.82
C LYS A 3 -2.53 2.54 -6.68
N PHE A 4 -1.41 3.23 -6.83
CA PHE A 4 -0.89 4.18 -5.86
C PHE A 4 -1.19 5.59 -6.35
N ARG A 5 -1.84 6.40 -5.52
CA ARG A 5 -1.94 7.86 -5.70
C ARG A 5 -0.79 8.47 -4.90
N LEU A 6 0.18 9.04 -5.60
CA LEU A 6 1.36 9.64 -4.99
C LEU A 6 1.11 11.14 -4.69
N PRO A 7 1.86 11.75 -3.75
CA PRO A 7 1.66 13.14 -3.34
C PRO A 7 1.79 14.17 -4.47
N ASP A 8 2.64 13.89 -5.47
CA ASP A 8 2.94 14.71 -6.64
C ASP A 8 1.90 14.58 -7.77
N SER A 9 0.71 14.04 -7.46
CA SER A 9 -0.33 13.69 -8.44
C SER A 9 0.06 12.59 -9.44
N GLU A 10 1.23 11.94 -9.27
CA GLU A 10 1.62 10.78 -10.05
C GLU A 10 0.77 9.56 -9.64
N GLN A 11 0.59 8.65 -10.61
CA GLN A 11 -0.06 7.38 -10.39
C GLN A 11 0.82 6.24 -10.87
N VAL A 12 1.05 5.29 -9.97
CA VAL A 12 1.81 4.09 -10.26
C VAL A 12 0.93 2.87 -10.07
N VAL A 13 1.04 1.89 -10.96
CA VAL A 13 0.32 0.63 -10.86
C VAL A 13 1.32 -0.51 -10.71
N ARG A 14 1.10 -1.39 -9.74
CA ARG A 14 1.88 -2.62 -9.58
C ARG A 14 0.97 -3.81 -9.31
N ARG A 15 1.32 -4.96 -9.87
CA ARG A 15 0.71 -6.24 -9.52
C ARG A 15 1.53 -6.89 -8.41
N PHE A 16 0.82 -7.42 -7.42
CA PHE A 16 1.38 -8.28 -6.38
C PHE A 16 0.68 -9.64 -6.47
N ARG A 17 1.42 -10.72 -6.26
CA ARG A 17 0.90 -12.07 -6.10
C ARG A 17 0.18 -12.14 -4.77
N SER A 18 -0.90 -12.93 -4.71
CA SER A 18 -1.65 -13.13 -3.47
C SER A 18 -0.80 -13.75 -2.35
N SER A 19 0.25 -14.48 -2.71
CA SER A 19 1.23 -15.10 -1.79
C SER A 19 2.35 -14.17 -1.35
N GLU A 20 2.47 -12.96 -1.91
CA GLU A 20 3.46 -11.99 -1.42
C GLU A 20 3.00 -11.38 -0.10
N LYS A 21 3.97 -11.06 0.77
CA LYS A 21 3.73 -10.38 2.04
C LYS A 21 3.44 -8.90 1.84
N LEU A 22 2.65 -8.29 2.72
CA LEU A 22 2.37 -6.85 2.69
C LEU A 22 3.67 -6.02 2.78
N ALA A 23 4.69 -6.50 3.50
CA ALA A 23 6.01 -5.90 3.55
C ALA A 23 6.62 -5.60 2.16
N VAL A 24 6.27 -6.37 1.12
CA VAL A 24 6.76 -6.14 -0.25
C VAL A 24 6.18 -4.85 -0.85
N LEU A 25 4.93 -4.50 -0.53
CA LEU A 25 4.32 -3.22 -0.94
C LEU A 25 4.94 -2.05 -0.21
N ILE A 26 5.17 -2.18 1.10
CA ILE A 26 5.82 -1.14 1.91
C ILE A 26 7.23 -0.88 1.37
N LYS A 27 8.02 -1.92 1.13
CA LYS A 27 9.36 -1.82 0.52
C LYS A 27 9.33 -1.22 -0.88
N PHE A 28 8.31 -1.52 -1.67
CA PHE A 28 8.14 -0.92 -3.00
C PHE A 28 7.97 0.59 -2.94
N LEU A 29 7.14 1.09 -2.02
CA LEU A 29 6.96 2.52 -1.81
C LEU A 29 8.23 3.17 -1.25
N GLY A 30 8.89 2.52 -0.28
CA GLY A 30 10.19 2.98 0.22
C GLY A 30 11.27 3.09 -0.85
N ALA A 31 11.37 2.11 -1.76
CA ALA A 31 12.29 2.14 -2.90
C ALA A 31 11.95 3.24 -3.93
N LYS A 32 10.73 3.79 -3.89
CA LYS A 32 10.31 4.96 -4.68
C LYS A 32 10.53 6.30 -3.96
N GLY A 33 11.03 6.29 -2.72
CA GLY A 33 11.23 7.49 -1.91
C GLY A 33 10.10 7.78 -0.92
N TYR A 34 9.06 6.94 -0.85
CA TYR A 34 7.94 7.12 0.08
C TYR A 34 8.11 6.18 1.28
N SER A 35 8.90 6.60 2.27
CA SER A 35 9.11 5.84 3.51
C SER A 35 7.87 5.88 4.41
N ALA A 36 7.57 4.76 5.10
CA ALA A 36 6.50 4.71 6.08
C ALA A 36 6.76 5.60 7.33
N SER A 37 7.98 6.09 7.52
CA SER A 37 8.32 7.07 8.57
C SER A 37 7.76 8.47 8.27
N ASP A 38 7.69 8.84 6.98
CA ASP A 38 7.43 10.21 6.51
C ASP A 38 6.07 10.30 5.82
N TYR A 39 5.54 9.17 5.37
CA TYR A 39 4.27 9.05 4.66
C TYR A 39 3.32 8.09 5.39
N ARG A 40 2.02 8.30 5.19
CA ARG A 40 0.95 7.36 5.56
C ARG A 40 0.39 6.73 4.30
N PHE A 41 0.04 5.45 4.39
CA PHE A 41 -0.53 4.69 3.27
C PHE A 41 -1.97 4.33 3.60
N PHE A 42 -2.92 5.04 3.02
CA PHE A 42 -4.34 4.74 3.25
C PHE A 42 -4.90 3.83 2.17
N ASN A 43 -5.70 2.84 2.56
CA ASN A 43 -6.47 2.04 1.59
C ASN A 43 -7.71 2.79 1.09
N SER A 44 -8.53 2.12 0.28
CA SER A 44 -9.76 2.70 -0.28
C SER A 44 -11.04 2.45 0.55
N ASP A 45 -10.92 1.91 1.77
CA ASP A 45 -12.07 1.72 2.67
C ASP A 45 -12.70 3.06 3.09
N PHE A 46 -13.94 3.00 3.58
CA PHE A 46 -14.61 4.10 4.27
C PHE A 46 -15.10 3.65 5.66
N PRO A 47 -14.51 4.15 6.76
CA PRO A 47 -13.38 5.08 6.82
C PRO A 47 -12.08 4.46 6.29
N LYS A 48 -11.21 5.29 5.71
CA LYS A 48 -9.87 4.88 5.25
C LYS A 48 -9.08 4.29 6.40
N LYS A 49 -8.32 3.22 6.14
CA LYS A 49 -7.43 2.57 7.11
C LYS A 49 -5.99 2.77 6.72
N ASP A 50 -5.14 2.99 7.72
CA ASP A 50 -3.70 3.07 7.54
C ASP A 50 -3.11 1.66 7.38
N VAL A 51 -2.63 1.37 6.17
CA VAL A 51 -2.03 0.09 5.78
C VAL A 51 -0.76 -0.20 6.57
N THR A 52 -0.04 0.82 7.06
CA THR A 52 1.17 0.62 7.87
C THR A 52 0.86 0.05 9.26
N THR A 53 -0.41 0.03 9.67
CA THR A 53 -0.88 -0.60 10.91
C THR A 53 -1.24 -2.08 10.75
N PHE A 54 -1.29 -2.59 9.51
CA PHE A 54 -1.58 -4.00 9.26
C PHE A 54 -0.35 -4.87 9.50
N ASP A 55 -0.58 -6.16 9.73
CA ASP A 55 0.50 -7.13 9.92
C ASP A 55 1.28 -7.35 8.61
N GLU A 56 2.47 -6.76 8.52
CA GLU A 56 3.32 -6.82 7.34
C GLU A 56 3.86 -8.21 7.03
N SER A 57 3.81 -9.13 8.01
CA SER A 57 4.27 -10.50 7.86
C SER A 57 3.28 -11.39 7.11
N LYS A 58 1.99 -10.98 7.07
CA LYS A 58 0.92 -11.67 6.34
C LYS A 58 0.96 -11.40 4.86
N THR A 59 0.49 -12.39 4.11
CA THR A 59 0.30 -12.31 2.68
C THR A 59 -0.94 -11.49 2.32
N PHE A 60 -0.98 -10.98 1.09
CA PHE A 60 -2.18 -10.32 0.56
C PHE A 60 -3.43 -11.22 0.65
N LYS A 61 -3.27 -12.54 0.49
CA LYS A 61 -4.36 -13.51 0.65
C LYS A 61 -4.87 -13.56 2.10
N GLU A 62 -3.97 -13.64 3.08
CA GLU A 62 -4.33 -13.73 4.51
C GLU A 62 -4.93 -12.42 5.04
N LEU A 63 -4.56 -11.28 4.44
CA LEU A 63 -5.18 -9.98 4.73
C LEU A 63 -6.51 -9.76 4.00
N HIS A 64 -6.99 -10.75 3.23
CA HIS A 64 -8.17 -10.63 2.37
C HIS A 64 -8.08 -9.41 1.44
N TRP A 65 -6.88 -9.11 0.94
CA TRP A 65 -6.63 -7.92 0.15
C TRP A 65 -7.44 -7.95 -1.15
N PRO A 66 -8.11 -6.84 -1.52
CA PRO A 66 -9.00 -6.84 -2.67
C PRO A 66 -8.21 -7.01 -3.98
N VAL A 67 -8.85 -7.67 -4.96
CA VAL A 67 -8.25 -7.92 -6.28
C VAL A 67 -7.84 -6.62 -6.98
N ARG A 68 -8.58 -5.54 -6.73
CA ARG A 68 -8.29 -4.17 -7.15
C ARG A 68 -8.30 -3.27 -5.92
N GLU A 69 -7.16 -2.67 -5.62
CA GLU A 69 -7.00 -1.76 -4.48
C GLU A 69 -6.44 -0.43 -4.96
N GLN A 70 -6.82 0.66 -4.29
CA GLN A 70 -6.19 1.96 -4.42
C GLN A 70 -5.59 2.39 -3.07
N ILE A 71 -4.28 2.64 -3.09
CA ILE A 71 -3.55 3.19 -1.95
C ILE A 71 -3.30 4.68 -2.18
N PHE A 72 -3.65 5.49 -1.18
CA PHE A 72 -3.32 6.90 -1.11
C PHE A 72 -2.05 7.07 -0.28
N VAL A 73 -1.03 7.68 -0.86
CA VAL A 73 0.22 8.01 -0.17
C VAL A 73 0.16 9.49 0.19
N GLU A 74 0.12 9.78 1.48
CA GLU A 74 -0.06 11.13 2.03
C GLU A 74 1.13 11.45 2.95
N GLU A 75 1.65 12.68 2.91
CA GLU A 75 2.67 13.14 3.86
C GLU A 75 2.12 13.16 5.28
N ARG A 76 2.98 12.92 6.27
CA ARG A 76 2.56 12.80 7.68
C ARG A 76 2.21 14.12 8.36
#